data_AF-A0A8D2QAR9-F1
#
_entry.id   AF-A0A8D2QAR9-F1
#
_cell.length_a   1.000
_cell.length_b   1.000
_cell.length_c   1.000
_cell.angle_alpha   90.00
_cell.angle_beta   90.00
_cell.angle_gamma   90.00
#
_symmetry.space_group_name_H-M   'P 1'
#
loop_
_entity.id
_entity.type
_entity.pdbx_description
1 polymer ?
#
loop_
_entity_poly.entity_id
_entity_poly.type
_entity_poly.pdbx_seq_one_letter_code
_entity_poly.pdbx_strand_id
1 'polypeptide(L)'
;MSPSRVPPPPCPPAELLGANALHPASPTRYLDEAEREKQQYMKELREYQQSEAYKMCTEKIQEKKIKKEDVGTVGVNTLLNGHPHKVSDTFSTFDVPIFTEEFLDQNKAREAELRRLRKMNTEFEEQNAILQKHTESMNCAKEKLEQELVQEERQTLALQQQLQSVRQALTASFASLPIPGTGETPTLSTLDFYMAKLHSAIESNPLQHEPLVLRVKEIFAQNSSEHH
;
A
#
# COMPACT_ATOMS: atom_id res chain seq x y z
N MET A 1 0.81 56.75 -14.38
CA MET A 1 0.86 55.30 -14.68
C MET A 1 0.62 54.55 -13.38
N SER A 2 -0.51 53.83 -13.30
CA SER A 2 -0.85 52.62 -12.50
C SER A 2 -0.59 52.56 -10.98
N PRO A 3 -1.28 51.70 -10.19
CA PRO A 3 -2.63 51.12 -10.33
C PRO A 3 -3.49 51.19 -9.03
N SER A 4 -4.77 50.84 -9.19
CA SER A 4 -5.83 50.65 -8.18
C SER A 4 -5.45 49.83 -6.95
N ARG A 5 -5.90 50.29 -5.77
CA ARG A 5 -6.00 49.48 -4.54
C ARG A 5 -7.48 49.26 -4.22
N VAL A 6 -7.96 48.04 -4.42
CA VAL A 6 -9.33 47.62 -4.07
C VAL A 6 -9.34 47.22 -2.58
N PRO A 7 -10.27 47.72 -1.74
CA PRO A 7 -10.43 47.26 -0.37
C PRO A 7 -11.20 45.93 -0.30
N PRO A 8 -10.92 45.04 0.69
CA PRO A 8 -11.62 43.77 0.83
C PRO A 8 -13.07 43.95 1.33
N PRO A 9 -13.98 43.02 0.99
CA PRO A 9 -15.39 43.06 1.38
C PRO A 9 -15.63 42.72 2.87
N PRO A 10 -16.77 43.15 3.45
CA PRO A 10 -17.10 42.94 4.86
C PRO A 10 -17.48 41.48 5.16
N CYS A 11 -17.09 40.99 6.34
CA CYS A 11 -17.50 39.67 6.84
C CYS A 11 -19.02 39.62 7.13
N PRO A 12 -19.72 38.51 6.80
CA PRO A 12 -21.14 38.34 7.09
C PRO A 12 -21.41 38.03 8.58
N PRO A 13 -22.64 38.29 9.07
CA PRO A 13 -22.98 38.27 10.49
C PRO A 13 -23.09 36.85 11.05
N ALA A 14 -22.78 36.71 12.34
CA ALA A 14 -22.94 35.47 13.09
C ALA A 14 -24.43 35.11 13.24
N GLU A 15 -24.88 34.15 12.45
CA GLU A 15 -26.19 33.53 12.65
C GLU A 15 -26.17 32.59 13.85
N LEU A 16 -27.10 32.90 14.76
CA LEU A 16 -27.40 32.26 16.02
C LEU A 16 -27.93 30.84 15.79
N LEU A 17 -27.11 29.81 16.03
CA LEU A 17 -27.57 28.43 16.15
C LEU A 17 -27.63 28.01 17.62
N GLY A 18 -28.86 28.04 18.13
CA GLY A 18 -29.40 26.94 18.94
C GLY A 18 -28.83 26.80 20.34
N ALA A 19 -29.54 27.39 21.30
CA ALA A 19 -29.54 26.92 22.67
C ALA A 19 -29.93 25.44 22.73
N ASN A 20 -28.93 24.55 22.83
CA ASN A 20 -29.10 23.23 23.41
C ASN A 20 -28.39 23.22 24.77
N ALA A 21 -29.17 22.93 25.80
CA ALA A 21 -28.78 22.90 27.19
C ALA A 21 -27.45 22.15 27.40
N LEU A 22 -26.47 22.82 28.01
CA LEU A 22 -25.28 22.21 28.58
C LEU A 22 -25.72 21.21 29.65
N HIS A 23 -25.72 19.93 29.29
CA HIS A 23 -25.84 18.83 30.23
C HIS A 23 -24.66 18.93 31.22
N PRO A 24 -24.86 18.90 32.55
CA PRO A 24 -23.79 19.12 33.54
C PRO A 24 -22.78 17.95 33.63
N ALA A 25 -22.73 17.08 32.62
CA ALA A 25 -21.87 15.90 32.56
C ALA A 25 -20.64 16.08 31.63
N SER A 26 -20.45 17.26 31.02
CA SER A 26 -19.40 17.44 30.01
C SER A 26 -17.97 17.57 30.58
N PRO A 27 -17.67 18.32 31.66
CA PRO A 27 -16.27 18.56 32.07
C PRO A 27 -15.60 17.28 32.60
N THR A 28 -16.31 16.53 33.44
CA THR A 28 -15.81 15.28 34.04
C THR A 28 -15.55 14.22 32.98
N ARG A 29 -16.41 14.13 31.96
CA ARG A 29 -16.24 13.17 30.87
C ARG A 29 -15.04 13.50 29.99
N TYR A 30 -14.73 14.77 29.76
CA TYR A 30 -13.51 15.16 29.04
C TYR A 30 -12.23 14.89 29.85
N LEU A 31 -12.27 15.10 31.17
CA LEU A 31 -11.13 14.76 32.03
C LEU A 31 -10.88 13.25 32.06
N ASP A 32 -11.93 12.44 32.16
CA ASP A 32 -11.83 10.98 32.11
C ASP A 32 -11.38 10.46 30.73
N GLU A 33 -11.74 11.15 29.65
CA GLU A 33 -11.28 10.87 28.27
C GLU A 33 -9.78 11.17 28.13
N ALA A 34 -9.34 12.34 28.58
CA ALA A 34 -7.94 12.74 28.52
C ALA A 34 -7.02 11.85 29.38
N GLU A 35 -7.48 11.44 30.57
CA GLU A 35 -6.76 10.50 31.43
C GLU A 35 -6.58 9.14 30.72
N ARG A 36 -7.63 8.68 30.03
CA ARG A 36 -7.60 7.42 29.29
C ARG A 36 -6.72 7.49 28.04
N GLU A 37 -6.75 8.58 27.27
CA GLU A 37 -5.83 8.81 26.16
C GLU A 37 -4.36 8.84 26.64
N LYS A 38 -4.07 9.51 27.76
CA LYS A 38 -2.73 9.50 28.36
C LYS A 38 -2.29 8.09 28.75
N GLN A 39 -3.18 7.29 29.34
CA GLN A 39 -2.88 5.90 29.69
C GLN A 39 -2.62 5.04 28.46
N GLN A 40 -3.39 5.24 27.38
CA GLN A 40 -3.19 4.58 26.11
C GLN A 40 -1.85 4.96 25.48
N TYR A 41 -1.53 6.25 25.42
CA TYR A 41 -0.25 6.74 24.91
C TYR A 41 0.95 6.16 25.70
N MET A 42 0.88 6.13 27.04
CA MET A 42 1.94 5.53 27.85
C MET A 42 2.11 4.03 27.59
N LYS A 43 1.00 3.31 27.35
CA LYS A 43 1.03 1.89 27.03
C LYS A 43 1.63 1.65 25.66
N GLU A 44 1.17 2.37 24.65
CA GLU A 44 1.66 2.29 23.28
C GLU A 44 3.14 2.69 23.18
N LEU A 45 3.57 3.69 23.94
CA LEU A 45 4.97 4.07 24.04
C LEU A 45 5.83 2.94 24.62
N ARG A 46 5.32 2.22 25.63
CA ARG A 46 6.02 1.06 26.21
C ARG A 46 6.08 -0.11 25.23
N GLU A 47 5.01 -0.36 24.49
CA GLU A 47 4.96 -1.39 23.45
C GLU A 47 5.89 -1.05 22.29
N TYR A 48 5.93 0.21 21.87
CA TYR A 48 6.88 0.71 20.87
C TYR A 48 8.33 0.50 21.33
N GLN A 49 8.67 0.84 22.58
CA GLN A 49 10.01 0.61 23.13
C GLN A 49 10.38 -0.88 23.25
N GLN A 50 9.40 -1.76 23.44
CA GLN A 50 9.63 -3.21 23.47
C GLN A 50 9.67 -3.84 22.07
N SER A 51 9.18 -3.14 21.06
CA SER A 51 9.12 -3.63 19.69
C SER A 51 10.51 -3.92 19.12
N GLU A 52 10.58 -4.90 18.23
CA GLU A 52 11.81 -5.27 17.51
C GLU A 52 12.32 -4.09 16.66
N ALA A 53 11.42 -3.23 16.17
CA ALA A 53 11.79 -2.02 15.44
C ALA A 53 12.59 -1.02 16.31
N TYR A 54 12.18 -0.80 17.56
CA TYR A 54 12.90 0.08 18.48
C TYR A 54 14.24 -0.51 18.92
N LYS A 55 14.29 -1.82 19.21
CA LYS A 55 15.55 -2.51 19.52
C LYS A 55 16.52 -2.46 18.35
N MET A 56 16.07 -2.80 17.15
CA MET A 56 16.90 -2.72 15.94
C MET A 56 17.39 -1.30 15.66
N CYS A 57 16.56 -0.28 15.88
CA CYS A 57 16.99 1.11 15.71
C CYS A 57 18.04 1.50 16.75
N THR A 58 17.83 1.11 18.02
CA THR A 58 18.73 1.39 19.14
C THR A 58 20.08 0.67 18.97
N GLU A 59 20.06 -0.59 18.55
CA GLU A 59 21.24 -1.40 18.23
C GLU A 59 21.99 -0.83 17.03
N LYS A 60 21.29 -0.44 15.95
CA LYS A 60 21.91 0.20 14.78
C LYS A 60 22.55 1.56 15.11
N ILE A 61 22.03 2.26 16.12
CA ILE A 61 22.63 3.49 16.67
C ILE A 61 23.87 3.15 17.51
N GLN A 62 23.87 2.07 18.29
CA GLN A 62 25.02 1.62 19.08
C GLN A 62 26.14 0.98 18.24
N GLU A 63 25.80 0.16 17.24
CA GLU A 63 26.74 -0.48 16.33
C GLU A 63 27.52 0.57 15.52
N LYS A 64 26.85 1.66 15.12
CA LYS A 64 27.50 2.84 14.51
C LYS A 64 28.38 3.64 15.49
N LYS A 65 28.21 3.49 16.80
CA LYS A 65 29.13 4.06 17.81
C LYS A 65 30.36 3.17 18.03
N ILE A 66 30.20 1.84 17.99
CA ILE A 66 31.30 0.86 18.20
C ILE A 66 32.18 0.73 16.95
N LYS A 67 31.62 0.73 15.73
CA LYS A 67 32.40 0.68 14.48
C LYS A 67 33.21 1.95 14.17
N LYS A 68 32.97 3.06 14.89
CA LYS A 68 33.72 4.32 14.72
C LYS A 68 35.12 4.29 15.35
N GLU A 69 35.47 3.29 16.16
CA GLU A 69 36.83 3.17 16.72
C GLU A 69 37.84 2.45 15.83
N ASP A 70 37.44 1.78 14.73
CA ASP A 70 38.40 0.98 13.93
C ASP A 70 38.43 1.24 12.41
N VAL A 71 37.39 1.82 11.79
CA VAL A 71 37.49 2.16 10.35
C VAL A 71 36.83 3.51 10.08
N GLY A 72 37.67 4.50 9.79
CA GLY A 72 37.23 5.78 9.25
C GLY A 72 36.55 5.58 7.89
N THR A 73 35.27 5.95 7.79
CA THR A 73 34.64 6.65 6.64
C THR A 73 33.17 6.96 6.99
N VAL A 74 32.87 8.27 7.00
CA VAL A 74 31.63 8.99 6.64
C VAL A 74 30.29 8.24 6.81
N GLY A 75 29.42 8.75 7.72
CA GLY A 75 28.02 8.33 7.76
C GLY A 75 27.18 8.86 8.93
N VAL A 76 26.66 10.09 8.78
CA VAL A 76 25.39 10.65 9.33
C VAL A 76 25.20 10.74 10.87
N ASN A 77 26.00 10.10 11.71
CA ASN A 77 25.76 10.07 13.16
C ASN A 77 26.45 11.21 13.94
N THR A 78 26.13 12.47 13.66
CA THR A 78 26.57 13.62 14.50
C THR A 78 25.43 14.49 15.01
N LEU A 79 24.16 14.21 14.66
CA LEU A 79 23.01 15.07 15.01
C LEU A 79 22.53 15.02 16.47
N LEU A 80 23.33 14.49 17.40
CA LEU A 80 22.99 14.45 18.82
C LEU A 80 24.19 14.57 19.76
N ASN A 81 25.40 14.77 19.23
CA ASN A 81 26.49 15.23 20.06
C ASN A 81 26.34 16.74 20.17
N GLY A 82 25.41 17.15 21.03
CA GLY A 82 25.46 18.46 21.63
C GLY A 82 26.90 18.66 22.08
N HIS A 83 27.62 19.49 21.36
CA HIS A 83 28.69 20.25 21.97
C HIS A 83 28.09 20.75 23.29
N PRO A 84 28.72 20.56 24.47
CA PRO A 84 28.33 21.34 25.61
C PRO A 84 28.61 22.78 25.18
N HIS A 85 27.62 23.39 24.53
CA HIS A 85 27.55 24.80 24.31
C HIS A 85 27.45 25.27 25.74
N LYS A 86 28.61 25.63 26.29
CA LYS A 86 28.72 26.47 27.45
C LYS A 86 27.67 27.54 27.16
N VAL A 87 26.59 27.51 27.92
CA VAL A 87 25.56 28.56 27.92
C VAL A 87 26.21 29.75 28.61
N SER A 88 27.33 30.21 28.06
CA SER A 88 28.02 31.41 28.46
C SER A 88 27.52 32.44 27.47
N ASP A 89 26.47 33.13 27.93
CA ASP A 89 26.19 34.50 27.56
C ASP A 89 25.72 34.71 26.12
N THR A 90 24.48 34.28 25.86
CA THR A 90 23.65 34.85 24.77
C THR A 90 23.44 36.37 24.90
N PHE A 91 23.82 36.97 26.04
CA PHE A 91 23.89 38.41 26.26
C PHE A 91 25.27 39.05 25.94
N SER A 92 26.35 38.28 25.78
CA SER A 92 27.71 38.83 25.53
C SER A 92 28.06 38.93 24.05
N THR A 93 27.30 38.28 23.16
CA THR A 93 27.60 38.24 21.71
C THR A 93 27.58 39.62 21.02
N PHE A 94 26.91 40.61 21.61
CA PHE A 94 26.78 41.96 21.05
C PHE A 94 27.75 42.98 21.64
N ASP A 95 28.57 42.60 22.64
CA ASP A 95 29.48 43.52 23.35
C ASP A 95 30.96 43.15 23.15
N VAL A 96 31.25 42.32 22.13
CA VAL A 96 32.62 41.96 21.72
C VAL A 96 33.09 42.97 20.67
N PRO A 97 34.12 43.80 20.94
CA PRO A 97 34.61 44.75 19.96
C PRO A 97 35.09 44.08 18.68
N ILE A 98 34.82 44.68 17.53
CA ILE A 98 34.99 44.11 16.18
C ILE A 98 36.43 43.70 15.79
N PHE A 99 37.43 44.10 16.58
CA PHE A 99 38.85 43.77 16.35
C PHE A 99 39.47 42.96 17.50
N THR A 100 38.65 42.25 18.28
CA THR A 100 39.17 41.27 19.24
C THR A 100 39.30 39.89 18.62
N GLU A 101 40.21 39.10 19.16
CA GLU A 101 40.39 37.69 18.81
C GLU A 101 39.08 36.89 18.99
N GLU A 102 38.33 37.19 20.07
CA GLU A 102 37.01 36.61 20.35
C GLU A 102 36.00 36.85 19.21
N PHE A 103 35.93 38.07 18.64
CA PHE A 103 35.03 38.36 17.52
C PHE A 103 35.42 37.57 16.25
N LEU A 104 36.71 37.49 15.96
CA LEU A 104 37.24 36.77 14.80
C LEU A 104 36.97 35.25 14.92
N ASP A 105 37.16 34.68 16.11
CA ASP A 105 36.90 33.27 16.37
C ASP A 105 35.41 32.92 16.27
N GLN A 106 34.53 33.77 16.83
CA GLN A 106 33.08 33.61 16.68
C GLN A 106 32.64 33.71 15.21
N ASN A 107 33.20 34.66 14.46
CA ASN A 107 32.92 34.79 13.03
C ASN A 107 33.36 33.54 12.26
N LYS A 108 34.59 33.07 12.49
CA LYS A 108 35.14 31.85 11.88
C LYS A 108 34.32 30.62 12.21
N ALA A 109 33.85 30.47 13.46
CA ALA A 109 32.97 29.38 13.88
C ALA A 109 31.61 29.45 13.16
N ARG A 110 31.01 30.64 13.05
CA ARG A 110 29.75 30.86 12.32
C ARG A 110 29.90 30.57 10.83
N GLU A 111 31.00 31.00 10.20
CA GLU A 111 31.29 30.70 8.80
C GLU A 111 31.50 29.20 8.56
N ALA A 112 32.21 28.52 9.47
CA ALA A 112 32.39 27.07 9.41
C ALA A 112 31.04 26.34 9.52
N GLU A 113 30.18 26.77 10.42
CA GLU A 113 28.84 26.20 10.58
C GLU A 113 27.96 26.45 9.35
N LEU A 114 27.96 27.67 8.79
CA LEU A 114 27.25 27.97 7.55
C LEU A 114 27.74 27.10 6.38
N ARG A 115 29.05 26.87 6.27
CA ARG A 115 29.62 25.98 5.26
C ARG A 115 29.14 24.54 5.46
N ARG A 116 29.12 24.05 6.70
CA ARG A 116 28.64 22.71 7.06
C ARG A 116 27.15 22.55 6.75
N LEU A 117 26.32 23.52 7.13
CA LEU A 117 24.88 23.54 6.86
C LEU A 117 24.58 23.50 5.36
N ARG A 118 25.29 24.31 4.56
CA ARG A 118 25.15 24.29 3.09
C ARG A 118 25.47 22.92 2.52
N LYS A 119 26.56 22.30 2.95
CA LYS A 119 26.94 20.95 2.51
C LYS A 119 25.85 19.92 2.84
N MET A 120 25.35 19.91 4.08
CA MET A 120 24.28 19.00 4.47
C MET A 120 22.98 19.25 3.70
N ASN A 121 22.64 20.51 3.42
CA ASN A 121 21.44 20.81 2.65
C ASN A 121 21.53 20.23 1.23
N THR A 122 22.69 20.36 0.58
CA THR A 122 22.93 19.70 -0.72
C THR A 122 22.84 18.18 -0.63
N GLU A 123 23.42 17.56 0.40
CA GLU A 123 23.31 16.11 0.61
C GLU A 123 21.85 15.66 0.80
N PHE A 124 21.02 16.46 1.50
CA PHE A 124 19.58 16.16 1.65
C PHE A 124 18.80 16.35 0.36
N GLU A 125 19.11 17.37 -0.43
CA GLU A 125 18.52 17.59 -1.76
C GLU A 125 18.81 16.39 -2.68
N GLU A 126 20.04 15.88 -2.67
CA GLU A 126 20.43 14.68 -3.42
C GLU A 126 19.67 13.43 -2.96
N GLN A 127 19.56 13.22 -1.65
CA GLN A 127 18.79 12.08 -1.09
C GLN A 127 17.31 12.17 -1.46
N ASN A 128 16.72 13.37 -1.39
CA ASN A 128 15.32 13.59 -1.79
C ASN A 128 15.13 13.30 -3.28
N ALA A 129 16.06 13.70 -4.14
CA ALA A 129 16.00 13.38 -5.57
C ALA A 129 16.05 11.87 -5.84
N ILE A 130 16.90 11.13 -5.11
CA ILE A 130 16.98 9.67 -5.23
C ILE A 130 15.68 9.01 -4.77
N LEU A 131 15.15 9.43 -3.62
CA LEU A 131 13.89 8.90 -3.07
C LEU A 131 12.71 9.17 -4.02
N GLN A 132 12.64 10.38 -4.57
CA GLN A 132 11.62 10.76 -5.55
C GLN A 132 11.66 9.82 -6.77
N LYS A 133 12.84 9.57 -7.32
CA LYS A 133 13.02 8.64 -8.44
C LYS A 133 12.61 7.21 -8.09
N HIS A 134 12.91 6.76 -6.88
CA HIS A 134 12.49 5.43 -6.42
C HIS A 134 10.96 5.33 -6.30
N THR A 135 10.32 6.33 -5.71
CA THR A 135 8.85 6.42 -5.65
C THR A 135 8.22 6.40 -7.04
N GLU A 136 8.78 7.15 -7.99
CA GLU A 136 8.32 7.13 -9.39
C GLU A 136 8.47 5.75 -10.03
N SER A 137 9.61 5.09 -9.81
CA SER A 137 9.85 3.73 -10.31
C SER A 137 8.87 2.72 -9.70
N MET A 138 8.58 2.83 -8.40
CA MET A 138 7.60 1.97 -7.73
C MET A 138 6.19 2.22 -8.25
N ASN A 139 5.80 3.47 -8.48
CA ASN A 139 4.50 3.81 -9.03
C ASN A 139 4.33 3.25 -10.46
N CYS A 140 5.36 3.37 -11.30
CA CYS A 140 5.35 2.75 -12.64
C CYS A 140 5.24 1.22 -12.57
N ALA A 141 5.94 0.57 -11.63
CA ALA A 141 5.82 -0.87 -11.43
C ALA A 141 4.41 -1.25 -10.95
N LYS A 142 3.83 -0.48 -10.02
CA LYS A 142 2.46 -0.66 -9.55
C LYS A 142 1.45 -0.54 -10.69
N GLU A 143 1.53 0.51 -11.51
CA GLU A 143 0.61 0.72 -12.64
C GLU A 143 0.66 -0.44 -13.65
N LYS A 144 1.86 -0.99 -13.91
CA LYS A 144 2.00 -2.18 -14.76
C LYS A 144 1.31 -3.40 -14.17
N LEU A 145 1.51 -3.66 -12.87
CA LEU A 145 0.86 -4.78 -12.19
C LEU A 145 -0.66 -4.62 -12.16
N GLU A 146 -1.17 -3.40 -11.98
CA GLU A 146 -2.61 -3.12 -12.06
C GLU A 146 -3.17 -3.39 -13.47
N GLN A 147 -2.43 -3.04 -14.51
CA GLN A 147 -2.82 -3.34 -15.90
C GLN A 147 -2.80 -4.84 -16.20
N GLU A 148 -1.76 -5.55 -15.75
CA GLU A 148 -1.64 -7.00 -15.88
C GLU A 148 -2.79 -7.71 -15.15
N LEU A 149 -3.13 -7.27 -13.93
CA LEU A 149 -4.25 -7.81 -13.17
C LEU A 149 -5.58 -7.66 -13.94
N VAL A 150 -5.87 -6.46 -14.45
CA VAL A 150 -7.10 -6.22 -15.23
C VAL A 150 -7.13 -7.07 -16.50
N GLN A 151 -5.97 -7.28 -17.15
CA GLN A 151 -5.87 -8.12 -18.33
C GLN A 151 -6.13 -9.60 -18.00
N GLU A 152 -5.57 -10.10 -16.89
CA GLU A 152 -5.75 -11.47 -16.41
C GLU A 152 -7.22 -11.73 -16.00
N GLU A 153 -7.86 -10.78 -15.32
CA GLU A 153 -9.29 -10.85 -14.98
C GLU A 153 -10.16 -10.96 -16.24
N ARG A 154 -9.86 -10.16 -17.27
CA ARG A 154 -10.56 -10.23 -18.57
C ARG A 154 -10.36 -11.57 -19.26
N GLN A 155 -9.14 -12.09 -19.25
CA GLN A 155 -8.83 -13.39 -19.85
C GLN A 155 -9.54 -14.53 -19.11
N THR A 156 -9.54 -14.51 -17.79
CA THR A 156 -10.26 -15.48 -16.96
C THR A 156 -11.75 -15.46 -17.26
N LEU A 157 -12.36 -14.26 -17.36
CA LEU A 157 -13.77 -14.12 -17.70
C LEU A 157 -14.07 -14.65 -19.11
N ALA A 158 -13.21 -14.39 -20.09
CA ALA A 158 -13.38 -14.92 -21.45
C ALA A 158 -13.32 -16.45 -21.49
N LEU A 159 -12.36 -17.05 -20.77
CA LEU A 159 -12.25 -18.51 -20.65
C LEU A 159 -13.46 -19.13 -19.95
N GLN A 160 -13.97 -18.49 -18.90
CA GLN A 160 -15.20 -18.93 -18.21
C GLN A 160 -16.41 -18.88 -19.15
N GLN A 161 -16.55 -17.81 -19.96
CA GLN A 161 -17.62 -17.71 -20.95
C GLN A 161 -17.50 -18.78 -22.04
N GLN A 162 -16.29 -19.04 -22.55
CA GLN A 162 -16.04 -20.10 -23.51
C GLN A 162 -16.40 -21.48 -22.94
N LEU A 163 -15.96 -21.78 -21.72
CA LEU A 163 -16.32 -23.02 -21.03
C LEU A 163 -17.84 -23.14 -20.84
N GLN A 164 -18.51 -22.07 -20.44
CA GLN A 164 -19.96 -22.06 -20.27
C GLN A 164 -20.68 -22.29 -21.61
N SER A 165 -20.20 -21.68 -22.70
CA SER A 165 -20.74 -21.88 -24.05
C SER A 165 -20.61 -23.34 -24.50
N VAL A 166 -19.42 -23.94 -24.34
CA VAL A 166 -19.21 -25.37 -24.66
C VAL A 166 -20.11 -26.27 -23.80
N ARG A 167 -20.24 -25.99 -22.50
CA ARG A 167 -21.15 -26.76 -21.62
C ARG A 167 -22.61 -26.66 -22.06
N GLN A 168 -23.05 -25.49 -22.50
CA GLN A 168 -24.39 -25.30 -23.05
C GLN A 168 -24.60 -26.09 -24.34
N ALA A 169 -23.67 -25.98 -25.30
CA ALA A 169 -23.72 -26.70 -26.57
C ALA A 169 -23.76 -28.22 -26.37
N LEU A 170 -22.90 -28.74 -25.49
CA LEU A 170 -22.90 -30.16 -25.13
C LEU A 170 -24.20 -30.57 -24.43
N THR A 171 -24.68 -29.80 -23.45
CA THR A 171 -25.93 -30.12 -22.75
C THR A 171 -27.11 -30.18 -23.72
N ALA A 172 -27.21 -29.22 -24.65
CA ALA A 172 -28.25 -29.19 -25.67
C ALA A 172 -28.13 -30.38 -26.64
N SER A 173 -26.92 -30.66 -27.13
CA SER A 173 -26.69 -31.73 -28.11
C SER A 173 -27.00 -33.12 -27.55
N PHE A 174 -26.70 -33.34 -26.27
CA PHE A 174 -26.96 -34.62 -25.59
C PHE A 174 -28.34 -34.70 -24.94
N ALA A 175 -29.16 -33.64 -24.98
CA ALA A 175 -30.51 -33.64 -24.38
C ALA A 175 -31.44 -34.72 -24.96
N SER A 176 -31.22 -35.12 -26.21
CA SER A 176 -32.00 -36.19 -26.88
C SER A 176 -31.42 -37.60 -26.67
N LEU A 177 -30.36 -37.75 -25.88
CA LEU A 177 -29.70 -39.03 -25.62
C LEU A 177 -29.82 -39.42 -24.14
N PRO A 178 -30.90 -40.08 -23.73
CA PRO A 178 -31.02 -40.62 -22.38
C PRO A 178 -30.05 -41.79 -22.16
N ILE A 179 -29.47 -41.89 -20.97
CA ILE A 179 -28.61 -43.02 -20.60
C ILE A 179 -29.42 -44.34 -20.60
N PRO A 180 -28.94 -45.42 -21.23
CA PRO A 180 -29.60 -46.72 -21.21
C PRO A 180 -29.84 -47.23 -19.78
N GLY A 181 -31.05 -47.67 -19.48
CA GLY A 181 -31.43 -48.23 -18.17
C GLY A 181 -31.83 -47.20 -17.12
N THR A 182 -31.33 -45.96 -17.17
CA THR A 182 -31.71 -44.89 -16.21
C THR A 182 -32.62 -43.82 -16.81
N GLY A 183 -32.56 -43.59 -18.13
CA GLY A 183 -33.36 -42.55 -18.79
C GLY A 183 -32.88 -41.13 -18.51
N GLU A 184 -31.77 -40.96 -17.78
CA GLU A 184 -31.25 -39.65 -17.38
C GLU A 184 -30.70 -38.87 -18.58
N THR A 185 -31.00 -37.58 -18.64
CA THR A 185 -30.49 -36.62 -19.63
C THR A 185 -29.61 -35.56 -18.95
N PRO A 186 -28.66 -34.94 -19.66
CA PRO A 186 -27.75 -33.99 -19.05
C PRO A 186 -28.43 -32.66 -18.73
N THR A 187 -27.97 -32.02 -17.66
CA THR A 187 -28.23 -30.61 -17.34
C THR A 187 -26.90 -29.89 -17.15
N LEU A 188 -26.91 -28.55 -17.13
CA LEU A 188 -25.68 -27.76 -16.98
C LEU A 188 -24.86 -28.11 -15.73
N SER A 189 -25.50 -28.54 -14.64
CA SER A 189 -24.85 -28.95 -13.39
C SER A 189 -24.54 -30.44 -13.31
N THR A 190 -25.18 -31.27 -14.13
CA THR A 190 -25.00 -32.74 -14.11
C THR A 190 -24.21 -33.27 -15.30
N LEU A 191 -23.82 -32.42 -16.25
CA LEU A 191 -23.15 -32.80 -17.50
C LEU A 191 -21.95 -33.74 -17.26
N ASP A 192 -21.04 -33.40 -16.35
CA ASP A 192 -19.83 -34.19 -16.12
C ASP A 192 -20.14 -35.60 -15.61
N PHE A 193 -21.11 -35.71 -14.71
CA PHE A 193 -21.57 -36.99 -14.17
C PHE A 193 -22.37 -37.80 -15.21
N TYR A 194 -23.19 -37.13 -16.02
CA TYR A 194 -23.87 -37.74 -17.15
C TYR A 194 -22.87 -38.33 -18.15
N MET A 195 -21.82 -37.59 -18.52
CA MET A 195 -20.80 -38.06 -19.47
C MET A 195 -20.05 -39.28 -18.92
N ALA A 196 -19.71 -39.28 -17.63
CA ALA A 196 -19.08 -40.43 -16.97
C ALA A 196 -20.00 -41.66 -16.94
N LYS A 197 -21.29 -41.50 -16.61
CA LYS A 197 -22.28 -42.58 -16.64
C LYS A 197 -22.52 -43.11 -18.05
N LEU A 198 -22.64 -42.22 -19.04
CA LEU A 198 -22.81 -42.58 -20.44
C LEU A 198 -21.63 -43.42 -20.93
N HIS A 199 -20.40 -42.99 -20.61
CA HIS A 199 -19.19 -43.75 -20.92
C HIS A 199 -19.20 -45.14 -20.31
N SER A 200 -19.49 -45.24 -19.01
CA SER A 200 -19.56 -46.53 -18.31
C SER A 200 -20.65 -47.47 -18.86
N ALA A 201 -21.81 -46.92 -19.26
CA ALA A 201 -22.88 -47.69 -19.90
C ALA A 201 -22.44 -48.27 -21.25
N ILE A 202 -21.73 -47.47 -22.07
CA ILE A 202 -21.18 -47.91 -23.35
C ILE A 202 -20.13 -49.02 -23.14
N GLU A 203 -19.22 -48.85 -22.19
CA GLU A 203 -18.17 -49.85 -21.88
C GLU A 203 -18.73 -51.17 -21.37
N SER A 204 -19.86 -51.13 -20.65
CA SER A 204 -20.47 -52.32 -20.05
C SER A 204 -20.98 -53.31 -21.11
N ASN A 205 -21.48 -52.84 -22.26
CA ASN A 205 -21.96 -53.69 -23.35
C ASN A 205 -21.72 -53.06 -24.74
N PRO A 206 -20.47 -53.10 -25.26
CA PRO A 206 -20.09 -52.37 -26.48
C PRO A 206 -20.85 -52.80 -27.74
N LEU A 207 -21.15 -54.10 -27.86
CA LEU A 207 -21.82 -54.67 -29.04
C LEU A 207 -23.31 -54.30 -29.11
N GLN A 208 -23.97 -54.08 -27.96
CA GLN A 208 -25.36 -53.61 -27.95
C GLN A 208 -25.46 -52.09 -28.16
N HIS A 209 -24.46 -51.34 -27.69
CA HIS A 209 -24.49 -49.88 -27.72
C HIS A 209 -23.80 -49.27 -28.95
N GLU A 210 -23.55 -50.05 -30.01
CA GLU A 210 -22.94 -49.56 -31.26
C GLU A 210 -23.70 -48.37 -31.90
N PRO A 211 -25.04 -48.38 -32.02
CA PRO A 211 -25.79 -47.23 -32.55
C PRO A 211 -25.67 -45.97 -31.68
N LEU A 212 -25.54 -46.15 -30.36
CA LEU A 212 -25.34 -45.07 -29.41
C LEU A 212 -23.94 -44.45 -29.59
N VAL A 213 -22.91 -45.28 -29.78
CA VAL A 213 -21.54 -44.83 -30.06
C VAL A 213 -21.49 -44.00 -31.36
N LEU A 214 -22.21 -44.42 -32.40
CA LEU A 214 -22.31 -43.64 -33.65
C LEU A 214 -22.94 -42.26 -33.43
N ARG A 215 -24.07 -42.19 -32.70
CA ARG A 215 -24.69 -40.89 -32.39
C ARG A 215 -23.81 -39.98 -31.55
N VAL A 216 -23.09 -40.52 -30.56
CA VAL A 216 -22.13 -39.76 -29.76
C VAL A 216 -21.03 -39.18 -30.65
N LYS A 217 -20.48 -39.96 -31.58
CA LYS A 217 -19.46 -39.49 -32.53
C LYS A 217 -19.99 -38.38 -33.45
N GLU A 218 -21.22 -38.51 -33.95
CA GLU A 218 -21.84 -37.49 -34.79
C GLU A 218 -22.06 -36.17 -34.03
N ILE A 219 -22.52 -36.24 -32.77
CA ILE A 219 -22.69 -35.06 -31.93
C ILE A 219 -21.36 -34.35 -31.68
N PHE A 220 -20.29 -35.09 -31.41
CA PHE A 220 -18.96 -34.49 -31.25
C PHE A 220 -18.45 -33.85 -32.54
N ALA A 221 -18.69 -34.47 -33.70
CA ALA A 221 -18.33 -33.89 -35.00
C ALA A 221 -19.08 -32.57 -35.28
N GLN A 222 -20.36 -32.49 -34.91
CA GLN A 222 -21.18 -31.28 -35.03
C GLN A 222 -20.67 -30.16 -34.10
N ASN A 223 -20.48 -30.46 -32.81
CA ASN A 223 -19.98 -29.46 -31.85
C ASN A 223 -18.56 -28.98 -32.20
N SER A 224 -17.71 -29.84 -32.76
CA SER A 224 -16.36 -29.46 -33.19
C SER A 224 -16.35 -28.51 -34.40
N SER A 225 -17.39 -28.55 -35.24
CA SER A 225 -17.53 -27.70 -36.42
C SER A 225 -18.23 -26.37 -36.13
N GLU A 226 -19.05 -26.29 -35.06
CA GLU A 226 -19.69 -25.04 -34.61
C GLU A 226 -18.75 -24.10 -33.83
N HIS A 227 -17.61 -24.58 -33.34
CA HIS A 227 -16.68 -23.83 -32.49
C HIS A 227 -15.36 -23.40 -33.20
N HIS A 228 -15.29 -23.47 -34.54
CA HIS A 228 -14.18 -22.95 -35.36
C HIS A 228 -14.50 -21.59 -36.00
#